data_AF-A0A966PWY8-F1
#
_entry.id   AF-A0A966PWY8-F1
#
_cell.length_a   1.000
_cell.length_b   1.000
_cell.length_c   1.000
_cell.angle_alpha   90.00
_cell.angle_beta   90.00
_cell.angle_gamma   90.00
#
_symmetry.space_group_name_H-M   'P 1'
#
loop_
_entity.id
_entity.type
_entity.pdbx_description
1 polymer ?
#
loop_
_entity_poly.entity_id
_entity_poly.type
_entity_poly.pdbx_seq_one_letter_code
_entity_poly.pdbx_strand_id
1 'polypeptide(L)'
;MAKKRGQLSLDEEKFITDNVGDLSAEQIASALNRNVDPINRYIDEQQLYSLHDKSENEILKRKLHSKTFWNEIVRQFDEDSGELEYFEDTWVGLIKQFREDVLPAEELQIKQFITIDILINRSMKERKRHISETEKLQKLVDKEYDKSETDRDIPKLANLETQLSFARNSIASYTNEYTKLLNEQQKISKDLKATREQRIKRIEDGKSSWVGLIRMLEDEDIREKEGREMEILAMATEKAKQNLYEYHQYADHKVDSPILNSTSAFKEDN
;
A
#
# COMPACT_ATOMS: atom_id res chain seq x y z
N MET A 1 33.61 18.41 16.10
CA MET A 1 33.63 19.64 15.27
C MET A 1 32.50 20.54 15.71
N ALA A 2 32.65 21.86 15.67
CA ALA A 2 31.55 22.77 15.96
C ALA A 2 30.51 22.74 14.83
N LYS A 3 29.23 22.57 15.16
CA LYS A 3 28.12 22.59 14.19
C LYS A 3 27.90 24.02 13.69
N LYS A 4 27.62 24.18 12.39
CA LYS A 4 27.34 25.48 11.78
C LYS A 4 26.07 26.12 12.39
N ARG A 5 26.08 27.44 12.57
CA ARG A 5 24.98 28.25 13.14
C ARG A 5 24.73 29.46 12.24
N GLY A 6 23.47 29.88 12.08
CA GLY A 6 23.07 31.00 11.22
C GLY A 6 22.02 30.62 10.18
N GLN A 7 21.72 31.50 9.23
CA GLN A 7 20.80 31.23 8.11
C GLN A 7 21.34 30.11 7.21
N LEU A 8 20.47 29.31 6.59
CA LEU A 8 20.86 28.29 5.63
C LEU A 8 21.42 28.96 4.37
N SER A 9 22.49 28.41 3.78
CA SER A 9 22.94 28.86 2.46
C SER A 9 22.08 28.24 1.36
N LEU A 10 22.09 28.84 0.16
CA LEU A 10 21.35 28.32 -1.00
C LEU A 10 21.73 26.86 -1.34
N ASP A 11 23.00 26.48 -1.14
CA ASP A 11 23.46 25.10 -1.35
C ASP A 11 22.94 24.15 -0.26
N GLU A 12 22.85 24.62 0.99
CA GLU A 12 22.26 23.86 2.11
C GLU A 12 20.75 23.68 1.90
N GLU A 13 20.06 24.74 1.48
CA GLU A 13 18.63 24.73 1.14
C GLU A 13 18.32 23.74 0.02
N LYS A 14 19.10 23.79 -1.07
CA LYS A 14 18.97 22.86 -2.20
C LYS A 14 19.22 21.41 -1.78
N PHE A 15 20.26 21.17 -0.98
CA PHE A 15 20.54 19.83 -0.47
C PHE A 15 19.41 19.29 0.41
N ILE A 16 18.79 20.12 1.24
CA ILE A 16 17.61 19.72 2.04
C ILE A 16 16.46 19.37 1.09
N THR A 17 16.14 20.22 0.12
CA THR A 17 15.05 19.96 -0.85
C THR A 17 15.24 18.67 -1.65
N ASP A 18 16.47 18.40 -2.10
CA ASP A 18 16.77 17.24 -2.94
C ASP A 18 16.78 15.91 -2.15
N ASN A 19 16.99 15.95 -0.82
CA ASN A 19 17.19 14.74 0.00
C ASN A 19 16.11 14.50 1.07
N VAL A 20 15.13 15.41 1.23
CA VAL A 20 14.08 15.29 2.26
C VAL A 20 13.18 14.06 2.09
N GLY A 21 13.13 13.48 0.88
CA GLY A 21 12.39 12.26 0.58
C GLY A 21 13.10 10.96 0.96
N ASP A 22 14.43 10.96 0.87
CA ASP A 22 15.25 9.76 1.01
C ASP A 22 15.98 9.67 2.37
N LEU A 23 16.24 10.81 3.01
CA LEU A 23 17.02 10.90 4.26
C LEU A 23 16.21 11.51 5.40
N SER A 24 16.43 11.02 6.63
CA SER A 24 15.85 11.63 7.83
C SER A 24 16.44 13.02 8.09
N ALA A 25 15.69 13.88 8.78
CA ALA A 25 16.17 15.19 9.18
C ALA A 25 17.49 15.13 9.99
N GLU A 26 17.73 14.07 10.77
CA GLU A 26 19.01 13.88 11.48
C GLU A 26 20.15 13.48 10.55
N GLN A 27 19.88 12.68 9.52
CA GLN A 27 20.86 12.30 8.52
C GLN A 27 21.27 13.51 7.67
N ILE A 28 20.30 14.33 7.27
CA ILE A 28 20.53 15.60 6.56
C ILE A 28 21.32 16.57 7.46
N ALA A 29 20.98 16.67 8.75
CA ALA A 29 21.70 17.49 9.71
C ALA A 29 23.17 17.05 9.89
N SER A 30 23.40 15.73 9.88
CA SER A 30 24.73 15.15 9.97
C SER A 30 25.55 15.42 8.71
N ALA A 31 24.95 15.28 7.53
CA ALA A 31 25.58 15.57 6.24
C ALA A 31 25.95 17.06 6.09
N LEU A 32 25.09 17.97 6.55
CA LEU A 32 25.32 19.42 6.49
C LEU A 32 26.15 19.97 7.67
N ASN A 33 26.49 19.12 8.64
CA ASN A 33 27.14 19.49 9.90
C ASN A 33 26.39 20.63 10.64
N ARG A 34 25.06 20.48 10.75
CA ARG A 34 24.14 21.42 11.41
C ARG A 34 23.36 20.79 12.55
N ASN A 35 22.65 21.63 13.30
CA ASN A 35 21.63 21.16 14.22
C ASN A 35 20.36 20.78 13.45
N VAL A 36 19.51 19.93 14.03
CA VAL A 36 18.28 19.44 13.36
C VAL A 36 17.20 20.53 13.32
N ASP A 37 17.12 21.37 14.34
CA ASP A 37 16.03 22.38 14.47
C ASP A 37 15.91 23.35 13.27
N PRO A 38 17.01 23.93 12.72
CA PRO A 38 16.92 24.79 11.54
C PRO A 38 16.48 24.05 10.28
N ILE A 39 16.75 22.74 10.18
CA ILE A 39 16.35 21.91 9.02
C ILE A 39 14.86 21.62 9.12
N ASN A 40 14.37 21.17 10.28
CA ASN A 40 12.92 20.98 10.50
C ASN A 40 12.15 22.26 10.25
N ARG A 41 12.64 23.39 10.77
CA ARG A 41 12.01 24.70 10.54
C ARG A 41 11.93 25.06 9.06
N TYR A 42 12.99 24.83 8.30
CA TYR A 42 12.99 25.09 6.85
C TYR A 42 12.05 24.14 6.10
N ILE A 43 12.03 22.86 6.46
CA ILE A 43 11.12 21.86 5.89
C ILE A 43 9.65 22.24 6.14
N ASP A 44 9.32 22.69 7.35
CA ASP A 44 7.98 23.11 7.74
C ASP A 44 7.56 24.43 7.07
N GLU A 45 8.45 25.44 7.07
CA GLU A 45 8.20 26.75 6.45
C GLU A 45 8.02 26.65 4.92
N GLN A 46 8.76 25.74 4.26
CA GLN A 46 8.66 25.51 2.81
C GLN A 46 7.72 24.35 2.44
N GLN A 47 7.09 23.71 3.43
CA GLN A 47 6.21 22.55 3.25
C GLN A 47 6.81 21.45 2.33
N LEU A 48 8.12 21.18 2.48
CA LEU A 48 8.85 20.32 1.54
C LEU A 48 8.29 18.89 1.50
N TYR A 49 7.79 18.37 2.63
CA TYR A 49 7.08 17.08 2.65
C TYR A 49 5.82 17.09 1.80
N SER A 50 5.06 18.19 1.77
CA SER A 50 3.87 18.31 0.91
C SER A 50 4.22 18.43 -0.57
N LEU A 51 5.37 19.03 -0.90
CA LEU A 51 5.87 19.07 -2.28
C LEU A 51 6.34 17.68 -2.74
N HIS A 52 7.05 16.95 -1.88
CA HIS A 52 7.50 15.59 -2.15
C HIS A 52 6.31 14.64 -2.35
N ASP A 53 5.34 14.68 -1.44
CA ASP A 53 4.12 13.84 -1.50
C ASP A 53 3.29 14.14 -2.75
N LYS A 54 3.18 15.41 -3.15
CA LYS A 54 2.59 15.80 -4.45
C LYS A 54 3.36 15.21 -5.63
N SER A 55 4.70 15.26 -5.61
CA SER A 55 5.51 14.71 -6.70
C SER A 55 5.34 13.20 -6.83
N GLU A 56 5.27 12.47 -5.72
CA GLU A 56 5.02 11.03 -5.71
C GLU A 56 3.61 10.70 -6.21
N ASN A 57 2.60 11.45 -5.77
CA ASN A 57 1.23 11.28 -6.23
C ASN A 57 1.14 11.47 -7.75
N GLU A 58 1.79 12.50 -8.28
CA GLU A 58 1.86 12.73 -9.73
C GLU A 58 2.56 11.59 -10.49
N ILE A 59 3.64 11.03 -9.94
CA ILE A 59 4.30 9.85 -10.51
C ILE A 59 3.34 8.66 -10.55
N LEU A 60 2.62 8.40 -9.45
CA LEU A 60 1.66 7.31 -9.36
C LEU A 60 0.46 7.51 -10.28
N LYS A 61 -0.04 8.74 -10.45
CA LYS A 61 -1.07 9.09 -11.44
C LYS A 61 -0.58 8.82 -12.86
N ARG A 62 0.63 9.23 -13.22
CA ARG A 62 1.23 8.91 -14.52
C ARG A 62 1.38 7.40 -14.75
N LYS A 63 1.80 6.65 -13.71
CA LYS A 63 1.85 5.18 -13.77
C LYS A 63 0.45 4.60 -14.02
N LEU A 64 -0.60 5.13 -13.37
CA LEU A 64 -1.99 4.74 -13.62
C LEU A 64 -2.41 5.01 -15.07
N HIS A 65 -2.11 6.19 -15.61
CA HIS A 65 -2.46 6.56 -16.99
C HIS A 65 -1.79 5.68 -18.03
N SER A 66 -0.62 5.13 -17.71
CA SER A 66 0.08 4.17 -18.57
C SER A 66 -0.52 2.76 -18.58
N LYS A 67 -1.47 2.46 -17.68
CA LYS A 67 -2.09 1.14 -17.58
C LYS A 67 -3.01 0.88 -18.77
N THR A 68 -3.06 -0.38 -19.22
CA THR A 68 -3.85 -0.81 -20.39
C THR A 68 -5.35 -0.55 -20.24
N PHE A 69 -5.86 -0.57 -19.01
CA PHE A 69 -7.27 -0.33 -18.71
C PHE A 69 -7.64 1.15 -18.53
N TRP A 70 -6.68 2.08 -18.52
CA TRP A 70 -6.97 3.50 -18.26
C TRP A 70 -7.95 4.10 -19.28
N ASN A 71 -7.74 3.80 -20.56
CA ASN A 71 -8.64 4.26 -21.63
C ASN A 71 -10.08 3.74 -21.47
N GLU A 72 -10.26 2.59 -20.82
CA GLU A 72 -11.59 2.05 -20.50
C GLU A 72 -12.24 2.85 -19.37
N ILE A 73 -11.47 3.18 -18.33
CA ILE A 73 -11.92 3.99 -17.18
C ILE A 73 -12.38 5.38 -17.64
N VAL A 74 -11.58 6.05 -18.49
CA VAL A 74 -11.93 7.36 -19.07
C VAL A 74 -13.23 7.31 -19.89
N ARG A 75 -13.55 6.17 -20.50
CA ARG A 75 -14.81 6.00 -21.25
C ARG A 75 -16.01 5.66 -20.36
N GLN A 76 -15.77 5.13 -19.16
CA GLN A 76 -16.82 4.68 -18.25
C GLN A 76 -17.30 5.75 -17.27
N PHE A 77 -16.43 6.69 -16.91
CA PHE A 77 -16.70 7.71 -15.90
C PHE A 77 -16.65 9.12 -16.47
N ASP A 78 -17.53 9.98 -15.98
CA ASP A 78 -17.67 11.35 -16.47
C ASP A 78 -16.69 12.29 -15.76
N GLU A 79 -15.88 13.01 -16.52
CA GLU A 79 -14.92 14.00 -16.01
C GLU A 79 -15.62 15.13 -15.23
N ASP A 80 -16.73 15.65 -15.76
CA ASP A 80 -17.50 16.76 -15.18
C ASP A 80 -18.08 16.45 -13.79
N SER A 81 -18.23 15.17 -13.47
CA SER A 81 -18.81 14.72 -12.20
C SER A 81 -17.79 14.58 -11.07
N GLY A 82 -16.48 14.67 -11.38
CA GLY A 82 -15.38 14.38 -10.46
C GLY A 82 -15.10 12.89 -10.24
N GLU A 83 -15.78 11.98 -10.96
CA GLU A 83 -15.60 10.53 -10.83
C GLU A 83 -14.19 10.07 -11.23
N LEU A 84 -13.59 10.70 -12.25
CA LEU A 84 -12.22 10.39 -12.69
C LEU A 84 -11.17 10.83 -11.65
N GLU A 85 -11.30 12.05 -11.12
CA GLU A 85 -10.43 12.54 -10.05
C GLU A 85 -10.53 11.64 -8.82
N TYR A 86 -11.76 11.27 -8.43
CA TYR A 86 -11.99 10.31 -7.34
C TYR A 86 -11.31 8.96 -7.60
N PHE A 87 -11.39 8.45 -8.83
CA PHE A 87 -10.74 7.19 -9.20
C PHE A 87 -9.22 7.29 -9.03
N GLU A 88 -8.60 8.34 -9.56
CA GLU A 88 -7.16 8.57 -9.49
C GLU A 88 -6.67 8.69 -8.04
N ASP A 89 -7.32 9.51 -7.25
CA ASP A 89 -6.91 9.79 -5.87
C ASP A 89 -7.06 8.54 -5.00
N THR A 90 -8.16 7.80 -5.18
CA THR A 90 -8.39 6.53 -4.46
C THR A 90 -7.37 5.48 -4.89
N TRP A 91 -7.05 5.41 -6.18
CA TRP A 91 -6.01 4.50 -6.69
C TRP A 91 -4.66 4.80 -6.06
N VAL A 92 -4.23 6.07 -6.09
CA VAL A 92 -2.95 6.50 -5.52
C VAL A 92 -2.89 6.17 -4.03
N GLY A 93 -3.96 6.47 -3.28
CA GLY A 93 -4.04 6.16 -1.85
C GLY A 93 -3.89 4.66 -1.56
N LEU A 94 -4.58 3.81 -2.33
CA LEU A 94 -4.49 2.35 -2.17
C LEU A 94 -3.10 1.84 -2.55
N ILE A 95 -2.51 2.27 -3.67
CA ILE A 95 -1.16 1.86 -4.07
C ILE A 95 -0.11 2.28 -3.03
N LYS A 96 -0.22 3.48 -2.47
CA LYS A 96 0.65 3.95 -1.37
C LYS A 96 0.54 3.05 -0.13
N GLN A 97 -0.68 2.68 0.27
CA GLN A 97 -0.89 1.78 1.40
C GLN A 97 -0.20 0.41 1.18
N PHE A 98 -0.17 -0.07 -0.06
CA PHE A 98 0.46 -1.34 -0.41
C PHE A 98 1.99 -1.27 -0.59
N ARG A 99 2.60 -0.10 -0.44
CA ARG A 99 4.06 0.15 -0.56
C ARG A 99 4.65 -0.31 -1.91
N GLU A 100 3.93 -0.06 -3.00
CA GLU A 100 4.29 -0.42 -4.38
C GLU A 100 4.48 -1.92 -4.70
N ASP A 101 4.44 -2.83 -3.71
CA ASP A 101 4.45 -4.29 -3.93
C ASP A 101 3.02 -4.80 -4.20
N VAL A 102 2.49 -4.42 -5.37
CA VAL A 102 1.15 -4.79 -5.85
C VAL A 102 1.28 -5.65 -7.09
N LEU A 103 0.73 -6.86 -7.03
CA LEU A 103 0.72 -7.77 -8.18
C LEU A 103 -0.28 -7.29 -9.25
N PRO A 104 -0.08 -7.62 -10.53
CA PRO A 104 -1.05 -7.25 -11.59
C PRO A 104 -2.49 -7.73 -11.31
N ALA A 105 -2.65 -8.86 -10.62
CA ALA A 105 -3.96 -9.35 -10.20
C ALA A 105 -4.60 -8.47 -9.11
N GLU A 106 -3.79 -7.98 -8.15
CA GLU A 106 -4.23 -7.06 -7.10
C GLU A 106 -4.57 -5.69 -7.71
N GLU A 107 -3.82 -5.23 -8.73
CA GLU A 107 -4.14 -4.02 -9.49
C GLU A 107 -5.52 -4.09 -10.16
N LEU A 108 -5.87 -5.25 -10.75
CA LEU A 108 -7.20 -5.45 -11.33
C LEU A 108 -8.30 -5.49 -10.26
N GLN A 109 -8.03 -6.06 -9.09
CA GLN A 109 -8.98 -6.05 -7.97
C GLN A 109 -9.17 -4.64 -7.41
N ILE A 110 -8.11 -3.84 -7.30
CA ILE A 110 -8.19 -2.41 -6.92
C ILE A 110 -9.02 -1.65 -7.95
N LYS A 111 -8.78 -1.85 -9.25
CA LYS A 111 -9.60 -1.27 -10.33
C LYS A 111 -11.08 -1.59 -10.11
N GLN A 112 -11.42 -2.87 -9.96
CA GLN A 112 -12.81 -3.31 -9.75
C GLN A 112 -13.42 -2.72 -8.48
N PHE A 113 -12.66 -2.66 -7.39
CA PHE A 113 -13.09 -2.10 -6.12
C PHE A 113 -13.50 -0.63 -6.26
N ILE A 114 -12.66 0.21 -6.88
CA ILE A 114 -12.93 1.63 -7.08
C ILE A 114 -14.10 1.82 -8.06
N THR A 115 -14.14 1.03 -9.14
CA THR A 115 -15.27 1.07 -10.09
C THR A 115 -16.60 0.80 -9.42
N ILE A 116 -16.69 -0.24 -8.59
CA ILE A 116 -17.92 -0.57 -7.86
C ILE A 116 -18.30 0.55 -6.88
N ASP A 117 -17.31 1.17 -6.22
CA ASP A 117 -17.55 2.27 -5.30
C ASP A 117 -18.16 3.50 -6.01
N ILE A 118 -17.65 3.85 -7.20
CA ILE A 118 -18.24 4.91 -8.04
C ILE A 118 -19.68 4.56 -8.44
N LEU A 119 -19.94 3.30 -8.83
CA LEU A 119 -21.30 2.86 -9.18
C LEU A 119 -22.26 2.92 -7.98
N ILE A 120 -21.79 2.59 -6.78
CA ILE A 120 -22.55 2.74 -5.53
C ILE A 120 -22.94 4.21 -5.34
N ASN A 121 -22.00 5.13 -5.48
CA ASN A 121 -22.24 6.57 -5.34
C ASN A 121 -23.26 7.07 -6.39
N ARG A 122 -23.15 6.60 -7.64
CA ARG A 122 -24.11 6.91 -8.71
C ARG A 122 -25.52 6.40 -8.38
N SER A 123 -25.64 5.15 -7.97
CA SER A 123 -26.92 4.54 -7.56
C SER A 123 -27.57 5.30 -6.40
N MET A 124 -26.76 5.75 -5.43
CA MET A 124 -27.24 6.55 -4.30
C MET A 124 -27.72 7.95 -4.71
N LYS A 125 -27.03 8.61 -5.65
CA LYS A 125 -27.45 9.91 -6.20
C LYS A 125 -28.79 9.80 -6.94
N GLU A 126 -28.97 8.77 -7.76
CA GLU A 126 -30.22 8.52 -8.50
C GLU A 126 -31.37 8.17 -7.55
N ARG A 127 -31.11 7.32 -6.55
CA ARG A 127 -32.09 7.01 -5.49
C ARG A 127 -32.55 8.28 -4.76
N LYS A 128 -31.63 9.18 -4.41
CA LYS A 128 -31.97 10.47 -3.78
C LYS A 128 -32.84 11.34 -4.71
N ARG A 129 -32.56 11.36 -6.02
CA ARG A 129 -33.39 12.08 -7.00
C ARG A 129 -34.82 11.54 -7.00
N HIS A 130 -34.99 10.22 -7.11
CA HIS A 130 -36.30 9.59 -7.14
C HIS A 130 -37.09 9.72 -5.83
N ILE A 131 -36.41 9.76 -4.68
CA ILE A 131 -37.05 10.09 -3.40
C ILE A 131 -37.63 11.51 -3.44
N SER A 132 -36.85 12.50 -3.90
CA SER A 132 -37.32 13.89 -4.02
C SER A 132 -38.46 14.03 -5.05
N GLU A 133 -38.40 13.31 -6.16
CA GLU A 133 -39.48 13.26 -7.15
C GLU A 133 -40.76 12.65 -6.55
N THR A 134 -40.63 11.56 -5.80
CA THR A 134 -41.75 10.90 -5.10
C THR A 134 -42.42 11.86 -4.13
N GLU A 135 -41.64 12.62 -3.35
CA GLU A 135 -42.18 13.63 -2.43
C GLU A 135 -42.93 14.76 -3.16
N LYS A 136 -42.40 15.22 -4.31
CA LYS A 136 -43.06 16.25 -5.13
C LYS A 136 -44.35 15.73 -5.73
N LEU A 137 -44.34 14.52 -6.30
CA LEU A 137 -45.51 13.87 -6.88
C LEU A 137 -46.58 13.61 -5.82
N GLN A 138 -46.19 13.12 -4.64
CA GLN A 138 -47.12 12.90 -3.52
C GLN A 138 -47.83 14.19 -3.13
N LYS A 139 -47.11 15.32 -2.99
CA LYS A 139 -47.73 16.63 -2.70
C LYS A 139 -48.71 17.08 -3.78
N LEU A 140 -48.49 16.75 -5.05
CA LEU A 140 -49.41 17.07 -6.13
C LEU A 140 -50.65 16.18 -6.11
N VAL A 141 -50.48 14.90 -5.79
CA VAL A 141 -51.57 13.94 -5.60
C VAL A 141 -52.45 14.37 -4.43
N ASP A 142 -51.84 14.68 -3.27
CA ASP A 142 -52.56 15.11 -2.06
C ASP A 142 -53.38 16.39 -2.33
N LYS A 143 -52.78 17.38 -3.01
CA LYS A 143 -53.48 18.62 -3.43
C LYS A 143 -54.67 18.37 -4.34
N GLU A 144 -54.61 17.35 -5.19
CA GLU A 144 -55.72 17.01 -6.07
C GLU A 144 -56.82 16.25 -5.29
N TYR A 145 -56.43 15.40 -4.33
CA TYR A 145 -57.36 14.76 -3.40
C TYR A 145 -58.05 15.74 -2.43
N ASP A 146 -57.40 16.84 -2.07
CA ASP A 146 -57.98 17.89 -1.22
C ASP A 146 -59.14 18.65 -1.90
N LYS A 147 -59.27 18.56 -3.23
CA LYS A 147 -60.40 19.14 -3.97
C LYS A 147 -61.67 18.33 -3.80
N SER A 148 -62.82 19.00 -3.95
CA SER A 148 -64.14 18.34 -3.98
C SER A 148 -64.23 17.34 -5.13
N GLU A 149 -64.98 16.25 -4.97
CA GLU A 149 -65.07 15.18 -6.00
C GLU A 149 -65.51 15.68 -7.37
N THR A 150 -66.33 16.74 -7.43
CA THR A 150 -66.78 17.39 -8.67
C THR A 150 -65.71 18.23 -9.36
N ASP A 151 -64.70 18.71 -8.62
CA ASP A 151 -63.63 19.58 -9.13
C ASP A 151 -62.31 18.83 -9.39
N ARG A 152 -62.29 17.51 -9.14
CA ARG A 152 -61.12 16.66 -9.34
C ARG A 152 -60.91 16.34 -10.82
N ASP A 153 -59.69 16.54 -11.29
CA ASP A 153 -59.26 16.09 -12.61
C ASP A 153 -58.83 14.61 -12.53
N ILE A 154 -59.79 13.70 -12.77
CA ILE A 154 -59.57 12.24 -12.71
C ILE A 154 -58.46 11.77 -13.66
N PRO A 155 -58.42 12.19 -14.95
CA PRO A 155 -57.31 11.84 -15.85
C PRO A 155 -55.94 12.28 -15.33
N LYS A 156 -55.82 13.50 -14.81
CA LYS A 156 -54.57 14.02 -14.27
C LYS A 156 -54.13 13.28 -13.01
N LEU A 157 -55.07 12.97 -12.12
CA LEU A 157 -54.82 12.21 -10.90
C LEU A 157 -54.27 10.81 -11.23
N ALA A 158 -54.90 10.09 -12.15
CA ALA A 158 -54.45 8.76 -12.58
C ALA A 158 -53.03 8.79 -13.18
N ASN A 159 -52.68 9.84 -13.93
CA ASN A 159 -51.32 10.02 -14.44
C ASN A 159 -50.31 10.27 -13.31
N LEU A 160 -50.64 11.11 -12.33
CA LEU A 160 -49.78 11.38 -11.18
C LEU A 160 -49.56 10.12 -10.33
N GLU A 161 -50.59 9.32 -10.09
CA GLU A 161 -50.49 8.06 -9.37
C GLU A 161 -49.63 7.03 -10.11
N THR A 162 -49.76 6.99 -11.44
CA THR A 162 -48.92 6.14 -12.29
C THR A 162 -47.45 6.54 -12.18
N GLN A 163 -47.13 7.83 -12.31
CA GLN A 163 -45.76 8.34 -12.15
C GLN A 163 -45.21 8.08 -10.74
N LEU A 164 -46.03 8.25 -9.71
CA LEU A 164 -45.67 7.97 -8.32
C LEU A 164 -45.34 6.49 -8.11
N SER A 165 -46.13 5.59 -8.70
CA SER A 165 -45.87 4.15 -8.68
C SER A 165 -44.54 3.80 -9.36
N PHE A 166 -44.27 4.37 -10.54
CA PHE A 166 -42.99 4.20 -11.23
C PHE A 166 -41.81 4.68 -10.39
N ALA A 167 -41.89 5.88 -9.80
CA ALA A 167 -40.83 6.43 -8.96
C ALA A 167 -40.55 5.56 -7.72
N ARG A 168 -41.60 5.05 -7.06
CA ARG A 168 -41.47 4.10 -5.94
C ARG A 168 -40.80 2.80 -6.34
N ASN A 169 -41.17 2.23 -7.49
CA ASN A 169 -40.56 1.01 -8.00
C ASN A 169 -39.08 1.22 -8.35
N SER A 170 -38.72 2.37 -8.93
CA SER A 170 -37.32 2.73 -9.20
C SER A 170 -36.49 2.79 -7.91
N ILE A 171 -37.01 3.38 -6.83
CA ILE A 171 -36.32 3.43 -5.52
C ILE A 171 -35.99 2.01 -5.01
N ALA A 172 -36.93 1.07 -5.12
CA ALA A 172 -36.72 -0.31 -4.71
C ALA A 172 -35.64 -0.99 -5.58
N SER A 173 -35.67 -0.75 -6.89
CA SER A 173 -34.68 -1.28 -7.85
C SER A 173 -33.25 -0.82 -7.53
N TYR A 174 -33.05 0.49 -7.34
CA TYR A 174 -31.74 1.05 -6.97
C TYR A 174 -31.28 0.59 -5.58
N THR A 175 -32.19 0.37 -4.63
CA THR A 175 -31.83 -0.17 -3.30
C THR A 175 -31.30 -1.61 -3.41
N ASN A 176 -31.90 -2.42 -4.28
CA ASN A 176 -31.44 -3.78 -4.54
C ASN A 176 -30.09 -3.79 -5.26
N GLU A 177 -29.89 -2.93 -6.25
CA GLU A 177 -28.61 -2.75 -6.95
C GLU A 177 -27.51 -2.32 -5.97
N TYR A 178 -27.76 -1.29 -5.15
CA TYR A 178 -26.85 -0.85 -4.09
C TYR A 178 -26.40 -2.00 -3.20
N THR A 179 -27.34 -2.81 -2.72
CA THR A 179 -27.03 -3.93 -1.82
C THR A 179 -26.15 -4.97 -2.50
N LYS A 180 -26.40 -5.26 -3.78
CA LYS A 180 -25.57 -6.19 -4.57
C LYS A 180 -24.16 -5.66 -4.79
N LEU A 181 -24.03 -4.40 -5.20
CA LEU A 181 -22.75 -3.74 -5.42
C LEU A 181 -21.93 -3.68 -4.11
N LEU A 182 -22.57 -3.34 -2.99
CA LEU A 182 -21.92 -3.31 -1.68
C LEU A 182 -21.39 -4.70 -1.27
N ASN A 183 -22.16 -5.76 -1.51
CA ASN A 183 -21.72 -7.12 -1.20
C ASN A 183 -20.51 -7.56 -2.05
N GLU A 184 -20.52 -7.25 -3.36
CA GLU A 184 -19.38 -7.49 -4.26
C GLU A 184 -18.14 -6.70 -3.80
N GLN A 185 -18.31 -5.43 -3.44
CA GLN A 185 -17.23 -4.59 -2.93
C GLN A 185 -16.60 -5.17 -1.65
N GLN A 186 -17.43 -5.59 -0.68
CA GLN A 186 -16.97 -6.21 0.56
C GLN A 186 -16.21 -7.51 0.30
N LYS A 187 -16.67 -8.32 -0.65
CA LYS A 187 -16.02 -9.56 -1.06
C LYS A 187 -14.63 -9.28 -1.64
N ILE A 188 -14.51 -8.35 -2.60
CA ILE A 188 -13.22 -7.96 -3.18
C ILE A 188 -12.27 -7.43 -2.10
N SER A 189 -12.76 -6.58 -1.19
CA SER A 189 -11.94 -6.05 -0.09
C SER A 189 -11.38 -7.15 0.82
N LYS A 190 -12.20 -8.16 1.14
CA LYS A 190 -11.80 -9.31 1.94
C LYS A 190 -10.78 -10.18 1.20
N ASP A 191 -11.05 -10.47 -0.07
CA ASP A 191 -10.19 -11.31 -0.90
C ASP A 191 -8.81 -10.66 -1.06
N LEU A 192 -8.75 -9.36 -1.32
CA LEU A 192 -7.52 -8.60 -1.47
C LEU A 192 -6.66 -8.60 -0.20
N LYS A 193 -7.29 -8.46 0.98
CA LYS A 193 -6.58 -8.59 2.26
C LYS A 193 -6.07 -10.02 2.48
N ALA A 194 -6.87 -11.03 2.17
CA ALA A 194 -6.53 -12.42 2.36
C ALA A 194 -5.37 -12.87 1.45
N THR A 195 -5.38 -12.50 0.17
CA THR A 195 -4.28 -12.81 -0.76
C THR A 195 -2.97 -12.19 -0.29
N ARG A 196 -3.01 -10.95 0.22
CA ARG A 196 -1.83 -10.28 0.74
C ARG A 196 -1.30 -10.96 2.01
N GLU A 197 -2.18 -11.29 2.96
CA GLU A 197 -1.78 -11.98 4.19
C GLU A 197 -1.18 -13.36 3.90
N GLN A 198 -1.78 -14.12 2.98
CA GLN A 198 -1.24 -15.41 2.52
C GLN A 198 0.12 -15.27 1.83
N ARG A 199 0.37 -14.16 1.13
CA ARG A 199 1.67 -13.89 0.50
C ARG A 199 2.73 -13.61 1.56
N ILE A 200 2.44 -12.74 2.52
CA ILE A 200 3.36 -12.40 3.62
C ILE A 200 3.71 -13.65 4.42
N LYS A 201 2.69 -14.44 4.82
CA LYS A 201 2.91 -15.71 5.51
C LYS A 201 3.78 -16.68 4.70
N ARG A 202 3.54 -16.84 3.39
CA ARG A 202 4.39 -17.70 2.54
C ARG A 202 5.84 -17.23 2.48
N ILE A 203 6.09 -15.92 2.49
CA ILE A 203 7.44 -15.37 2.50
C ILE A 203 8.12 -15.60 3.86
N GLU A 204 7.38 -15.44 4.96
CA GLU A 204 7.89 -15.68 6.32
C GLU A 204 8.15 -17.17 6.59
N ASP A 205 7.21 -18.04 6.21
CA ASP A 205 7.34 -19.49 6.32
C ASP A 205 8.43 -20.03 5.37
N GLY A 206 8.57 -19.44 4.19
CA GLY A 206 9.60 -19.81 3.21
C GLY A 206 11.03 -19.50 3.66
N LYS A 207 11.21 -18.54 4.57
CA LYS A 207 12.52 -18.21 5.17
C LYS A 207 12.91 -19.11 6.34
N SER A 208 11.94 -19.77 6.97
CA SER A 208 12.13 -20.53 8.22
C SER A 208 11.92 -22.05 8.06
N SER A 209 11.20 -22.48 7.03
CA SER A 209 10.98 -23.89 6.71
C SER A 209 12.19 -24.52 6.03
N TRP A 210 12.57 -25.73 6.44
CA TRP A 210 13.63 -26.53 5.79
C TRP A 210 13.43 -26.69 4.27
N VAL A 211 12.17 -26.86 3.82
CA VAL A 211 11.84 -26.92 2.38
C VAL A 211 12.04 -25.56 1.71
N GLY A 212 11.80 -24.47 2.43
CA GLY A 212 12.02 -23.11 1.96
C GLY A 212 13.51 -22.78 1.82
N LEU A 213 14.33 -23.19 2.79
CA LEU A 213 15.79 -23.11 2.70
C LEU A 213 16.34 -23.92 1.52
N ILE A 214 15.80 -25.11 1.24
CA ILE A 214 16.17 -25.90 0.06
C ILE A 214 15.83 -25.16 -1.23
N ARG A 215 14.65 -24.56 -1.33
CA ARG A 215 14.29 -23.74 -2.51
C ARG A 215 15.16 -22.49 -2.65
N MET A 216 15.56 -21.87 -1.55
CA MET A 216 16.52 -20.75 -1.62
C MET A 216 17.87 -21.18 -2.17
N LEU A 217 18.29 -22.43 -1.91
CA LEU A 217 19.51 -23.03 -2.47
C LEU A 217 19.33 -23.57 -3.91
N GLU A 218 18.12 -23.54 -4.48
CA GLU A 218 17.91 -23.81 -5.92
C GLU A 218 18.36 -22.62 -6.77
N ASP A 219 18.36 -21.41 -6.21
CA ASP A 219 18.91 -20.21 -6.84
C ASP A 219 20.46 -20.30 -6.86
N GLU A 220 21.04 -20.23 -8.06
CA GLU A 220 22.47 -20.44 -8.29
C GLU A 220 23.34 -19.38 -7.63
N ASP A 221 22.90 -18.11 -7.64
CA ASP A 221 23.65 -16.99 -7.07
C ASP A 221 23.71 -17.08 -5.54
N ILE A 222 22.57 -17.41 -4.92
CA ILE A 222 22.48 -17.59 -3.47
C ILE A 222 23.28 -18.83 -3.05
N ARG A 223 23.15 -19.94 -3.78
CA ARG A 223 23.88 -21.18 -3.49
C ARG A 223 25.39 -20.99 -3.57
N GLU A 224 25.90 -20.28 -4.57
CA GLU A 224 27.34 -20.06 -4.70
C GLU A 224 27.88 -19.16 -3.58
N LYS A 225 27.13 -18.11 -3.21
CA LYS A 225 27.51 -17.22 -2.12
C LYS A 225 27.56 -17.94 -0.78
N GLU A 226 26.47 -18.61 -0.40
CA GLU A 226 26.38 -19.38 0.85
C GLU A 226 27.40 -20.53 0.87
N GLY A 227 27.64 -21.17 -0.29
CA GLY A 227 28.67 -22.21 -0.43
C GLY A 227 30.08 -21.70 -0.18
N ARG A 228 30.43 -20.51 -0.69
CA ARG A 228 31.73 -19.87 -0.40
C ARG A 228 31.87 -19.52 1.08
N GLU A 229 30.82 -18.96 1.69
CA GLU A 229 30.83 -18.64 3.12
C GLU A 229 31.00 -19.90 3.98
N MET A 230 30.30 -20.98 3.65
CA MET A 230 30.47 -22.28 4.33
C MET A 230 31.88 -22.83 4.20
N GLU A 231 32.48 -22.77 2.99
CA GLU A 231 33.83 -23.27 2.78
C GLU A 231 34.88 -22.44 3.55
N ILE A 232 34.74 -21.11 3.57
CA ILE A 232 35.59 -20.23 4.39
C ILE A 232 35.47 -20.61 5.87
N LEU A 233 34.25 -20.85 6.33
CA LEU A 233 33.99 -21.21 7.72
C LEU A 233 34.55 -22.61 8.05
N ALA A 234 34.48 -23.56 7.12
CA ALA A 234 35.10 -24.87 7.24
C ALA A 234 36.63 -24.77 7.33
N MET A 235 37.27 -24.00 6.44
CA MET A 235 38.70 -23.74 6.48
C MET A 235 39.13 -23.04 7.77
N ALA A 236 38.37 -22.03 8.21
CA ALA A 236 38.64 -21.32 9.46
C ALA A 236 38.49 -22.26 10.68
N THR A 237 37.48 -23.12 10.67
CA THR A 237 37.26 -24.12 11.72
C THR A 237 38.39 -25.13 11.76
N GLU A 238 38.82 -25.65 10.61
CA GLU A 238 39.94 -26.61 10.54
C GLU A 238 41.26 -25.96 10.96
N LYS A 239 41.52 -24.70 10.57
CA LYS A 239 42.70 -23.95 11.03
C LYS A 239 42.67 -23.69 12.54
N ALA A 240 41.52 -23.27 13.08
CA ALA A 240 41.35 -23.07 14.52
C ALA A 240 41.52 -24.39 15.28
N LYS A 241 40.96 -25.48 14.73
CA LYS A 241 41.15 -26.82 15.26
C LYS A 241 42.62 -27.22 15.26
N GLN A 242 43.35 -27.05 14.16
CA GLN A 242 44.78 -27.34 14.11
C GLN A 242 45.57 -26.54 15.16
N ASN A 243 45.33 -25.24 15.29
CA ASN A 243 45.95 -24.39 16.31
C ASN A 243 45.66 -24.89 17.74
N LEU A 244 44.46 -25.42 17.99
CA LEU A 244 44.07 -25.97 19.30
C LEU A 244 44.65 -27.36 19.58
N TYR A 245 45.20 -28.03 18.56
CA TYR A 245 45.93 -29.30 18.66
C TYR A 245 47.46 -29.10 18.69
N GLU A 246 47.94 -27.87 18.52
CA GLU A 246 49.35 -27.52 18.66
C GLU A 246 49.69 -27.17 20.11
N TYR A 247 50.97 -27.33 20.45
CA TYR A 247 51.48 -26.96 21.76
C TYR A 247 51.40 -25.45 21.95
N HIS A 248 50.67 -25.01 22.98
CA HIS A 248 50.49 -23.61 23.33
C HIS A 248 51.27 -23.28 24.59
N GLN A 249 52.02 -22.17 24.57
CA GLN A 249 52.68 -21.67 25.78
C GLN A 249 51.73 -20.72 26.52
N TYR A 250 51.33 -21.13 27.72
CA TYR A 250 50.43 -20.37 28.58
C TYR A 250 51.19 -19.25 29.31
N ALA A 251 50.45 -18.31 29.89
CA ALA A 251 51.00 -17.15 30.58
C ALA A 251 51.90 -17.49 31.79
N ASP A 252 51.84 -18.72 32.30
CA ASP A 252 52.70 -19.27 33.35
C ASP A 252 53.97 -19.95 32.80
N HIS A 253 54.26 -19.76 31.51
CA HIS A 253 55.35 -20.37 30.74
C HIS A 253 55.28 -21.89 30.58
N LYS A 254 54.21 -22.56 30.99
CA LYS A 254 54.02 -23.99 30.71
C LYS A 254 53.55 -24.20 29.27
N VAL A 255 53.98 -25.32 28.70
CA VAL A 255 53.61 -25.74 27.34
C VAL A 255 52.65 -26.92 27.47
N ASP A 256 51.45 -26.79 26.92
CA ASP A 256 50.43 -27.85 26.91
C ASP A 256 49.52 -27.70 25.68
N SER A 257 48.82 -28.77 25.30
CA SER A 257 47.86 -28.77 24.20
C SER A 257 46.47 -28.33 24.70
N PRO A 258 45.83 -27.30 24.10
CA PRO A 258 44.51 -26.83 24.51
C PRO A 258 43.38 -27.88 24.43
N ILE A 259 43.46 -28.84 23.50
CA ILE A 259 42.44 -29.89 23.34
C ILE A 259 43.07 -31.29 23.44
N LEU A 260 42.51 -32.11 24.33
CA LEU A 260 42.85 -33.53 24.51
C LEU A 260 41.72 -34.43 24.04
N ASN A 261 41.97 -35.21 22.99
CA ASN A 261 41.11 -36.28 22.52
C ASN A 261 41.94 -37.50 22.11
N SER A 262 41.28 -38.59 21.73
CA SER A 262 41.93 -39.84 21.33
C SER A 262 42.89 -39.70 20.15
N THR A 263 42.93 -38.56 19.45
CA THR A 263 43.85 -38.30 18.34
C THR A 263 45.01 -37.38 18.74
N SER A 264 44.80 -36.42 19.65
CA SER A 264 45.88 -35.56 20.17
C SER A 264 46.74 -36.23 21.25
N ALA A 265 46.19 -37.21 21.97
CA ALA A 265 46.91 -37.92 23.04
C ALA A 265 48.03 -38.86 22.54
N PHE A 266 48.04 -39.28 21.27
CA PHE A 266 49.06 -40.20 20.70
C PHE A 266 50.21 -39.48 19.98
N LYS A 267 50.26 -38.14 20.00
CA LYS A 267 51.39 -37.39 19.40
C LYS A 267 52.68 -37.42 20.24
N GLU A 268 52.67 -38.06 21.42
CA GLU A 268 53.79 -38.03 22.37
C GLU A 268 54.91 -39.06 22.17
N ASP A 269 54.87 -39.94 21.16
CA ASP A 269 55.96 -40.91 20.93
C ASP A 269 56.47 -40.91 19.48
N ASN A 270 57.39 -39.99 19.18
CA ASN A 270 58.49 -40.15 18.20
C ASN A 270 59.57 -39.07 18.40
#